data_AF-A0A821WHF3-F1
#
_entry.id   AF-A0A821WHF3-F1
#
_cell.length_a   1.000
_cell.length_b   1.000
_cell.length_c   1.000
_cell.angle_alpha   90.00
_cell.angle_beta   90.00
_cell.angle_gamma   90.00
#
_symmetry.space_group_name_H-M   'P 1'
#
loop_
_entity.id
_entity.type
_entity.pdbx_description
1 polymer ?
#
loop_
_entity_poly.entity_id
_entity_poly.type
_entity_poly.pdbx_seq_one_letter_code
_entity_poly.pdbx_strand_id
1 'polypeptide(L)'
;CCYYSNSSNDLTNPIDILDIQNKYAEVTWKYLLFKYGYHNAVKRFLNITLWLASMNIIAVHAQSLPVHVNNIDSLVEQTELTLILDDMDQTIETK
;
A
#
# COMPACT_ATOMS: atom_id res chain seq x y z
N CYS A 1 1.17 -8.59 6.82
CA CYS A 1 1.35 -9.77 5.94
C CYS A 1 0.13 -9.85 5.01
N CYS A 2 0.18 -9.18 3.86
CA CYS A 2 -0.81 -9.33 2.80
C CYS A 2 -0.03 -9.80 1.59
N TYR A 3 0.01 -11.11 1.38
CA TYR A 3 0.46 -11.71 0.13
C TYR A 3 -0.47 -11.18 -0.97
N TYR A 4 0.00 -10.21 -1.75
CA TYR A 4 -0.54 -9.99 -3.08
C TYR A 4 -0.05 -11.19 -3.89
N SER A 5 -0.79 -12.29 -3.83
CA SER A 5 -0.60 -13.42 -4.72
C SER A 5 -0.51 -12.85 -6.12
N ASN A 6 0.56 -13.15 -6.85
CA ASN A 6 0.74 -12.87 -8.27
C ASN A 6 -0.61 -12.93 -8.99
N SER A 7 -1.28 -11.79 -9.13
CA SER A 7 -2.40 -11.67 -10.03
C SER A 7 -1.74 -11.65 -11.38
N SER A 8 -1.60 -12.86 -11.92
CA SER A 8 -1.46 -13.20 -13.33
C SER A 8 -1.39 -11.98 -14.24
N ASN A 9 -0.32 -11.94 -15.04
CA ASN A 9 -0.06 -11.04 -16.17
C ASN A 9 -1.15 -11.09 -17.27
N ASP A 10 -2.42 -11.13 -16.90
CA ASP A 10 -3.60 -11.26 -17.75
C ASP A 10 -4.46 -10.01 -17.61
N LEU A 11 -3.81 -8.84 -17.60
CA LEU A 11 -4.44 -7.54 -17.78
C LEU A 11 -4.85 -7.39 -19.25
N THR A 12 -5.82 -8.21 -19.62
CA THR A 12 -7.01 -7.92 -20.41
C THR A 12 -7.10 -6.45 -20.81
N ASN A 13 -6.98 -6.22 -22.12
CA ASN A 13 -7.19 -5.01 -22.89
C ASN A 13 -7.53 -3.72 -22.08
N PRO A 14 -6.64 -2.71 -22.04
CA PRO A 14 -6.87 -1.47 -21.29
C PRO A 14 -8.13 -0.71 -21.74
N ILE A 15 -8.59 -0.95 -22.98
CA ILE A 15 -9.83 -0.38 -23.50
C ILE A 15 -11.05 -0.90 -22.72
N ASP A 16 -11.07 -2.21 -22.42
CA ASP A 16 -12.21 -2.84 -21.74
C ASP A 16 -12.29 -2.39 -20.27
N ILE A 17 -11.13 -2.21 -19.64
CA ILE A 17 -11.03 -1.65 -18.28
C ILE A 17 -11.58 -0.23 -18.24
N LEU A 18 -11.19 0.60 -19.22
CA LEU A 18 -11.65 1.98 -19.31
C LEU A 18 -13.17 2.05 -19.57
N ASP A 19 -13.71 1.17 -20.40
CA ASP A 19 -15.15 1.07 -20.64
C ASP A 19 -15.93 0.72 -19.36
N ILE A 20 -15.45 -0.26 -18.59
CA ILE A 20 -16.04 -0.62 -17.29
C ILE A 20 -16.00 0.57 -16.33
N GLN A 21 -14.86 1.25 -16.20
CA GLN A 21 -14.71 2.42 -15.34
C GLN A 21 -15.67 3.55 -15.73
N ASN A 22 -15.83 3.82 -17.02
CA ASN A 22 -16.75 4.81 -17.53
C ASN A 22 -18.21 4.49 -17.17
N LYS A 23 -18.62 3.22 -17.29
CA LYS A 23 -19.97 2.78 -16.89
C LYS A 23 -20.22 3.02 -15.39
N TYR A 24 -19.26 2.71 -14.53
CA TYR A 24 -19.37 2.99 -13.10
C TYR A 24 -19.42 4.48 -12.78
N ALA A 25 -18.61 5.29 -13.47
CA ALA A 25 -18.61 6.74 -13.34
C ALA A 25 -19.98 7.32 -13.74
N GLU A 26 -20.56 6.84 -14.84
CA GLU A 26 -21.87 7.29 -15.34
C GLU A 26 -23.00 6.94 -14.36
N VAL A 27 -23.05 5.69 -13.87
CA VAL A 27 -24.07 5.27 -12.89
C VAL A 27 -23.96 6.08 -11.61
N THR A 28 -22.74 6.29 -11.12
CA THR A 28 -22.48 7.11 -9.93
C THR A 28 -22.93 8.55 -10.14
N TRP A 29 -22.60 9.14 -11.29
CA TRP A 29 -23.02 10.50 -11.64
C TRP A 29 -24.55 10.65 -11.68
N LYS A 30 -25.25 9.74 -12.37
CA LYS A 30 -26.72 9.73 -12.44
C LYS A 30 -27.36 9.58 -11.06
N TYR A 31 -26.83 8.69 -10.23
CA TYR A 31 -27.30 8.50 -8.87
C TYR A 31 -27.12 9.77 -8.02
N LEU A 32 -25.95 10.40 -8.10
CA LEU A 32 -25.68 11.63 -7.35
C LEU A 32 -26.59 12.78 -7.78
N LEU A 33 -26.82 12.94 -9.09
CA LEU A 33 -27.75 13.92 -9.62
C LEU A 33 -29.18 13.67 -9.10
N PHE A 34 -29.65 12.43 -9.21
CA PHE A 34 -30.99 12.05 -8.76
C PHE A 34 -31.18 12.29 -7.25
N LYS A 35 -30.19 11.93 -6.44
CA LYS A 35 -30.33 11.94 -4.97
C LYS A 35 -30.08 13.31 -4.34
N TYR A 36 -29.15 14.10 -4.88
CA TYR A 36 -28.64 15.30 -4.21
C TYR A 36 -28.83 16.61 -4.99
N GLY A 37 -29.26 16.54 -6.26
CA GLY A 37 -29.34 17.69 -7.15
C GLY A 37 -27.96 18.15 -7.65
N TYR A 38 -27.96 19.01 -8.67
CA TYR A 38 -26.76 19.33 -9.45
C TYR A 38 -25.56 19.81 -8.60
N HIS A 39 -25.75 20.85 -7.80
CA HIS A 39 -24.64 21.48 -7.07
C HIS A 39 -23.97 20.51 -6.08
N ASN A 40 -24.77 19.77 -5.30
CA ASN A 40 -24.24 18.80 -4.34
C ASN A 40 -23.68 17.55 -5.03
N ALA A 41 -24.24 17.15 -6.18
CA ALA A 41 -23.72 16.04 -6.97
C ALA A 41 -22.30 16.34 -7.47
N VAL A 42 -22.07 17.53 -8.03
CA VAL A 42 -20.73 17.97 -8.48
C VAL A 42 -19.73 17.92 -7.33
N LYS A 43 -20.05 18.51 -6.17
CA LYS A 43 -19.16 18.52 -5.01
C LYS A 43 -18.81 17.11 -4.52
N ARG A 44 -19.80 16.21 -4.47
CA ARG A 44 -19.60 14.83 -4.04
C ARG A 44 -18.78 14.03 -5.04
N PHE A 45 -19.07 14.19 -6.33
CA PHE A 45 -18.33 13.50 -7.39
C PHE A 45 -16.86 13.91 -7.40
N LEU A 46 -16.57 15.21 -7.27
CA LEU A 46 -15.21 15.72 -7.13
C LEU A 46 -14.49 15.14 -5.91
N ASN A 47 -15.16 15.08 -4.75
CA ASN A 47 -14.57 14.47 -3.55
C ASN A 47 -14.23 12.99 -3.74
N ILE A 48 -15.08 12.22 -4.43
CA ILE A 48 -14.80 10.81 -4.76
C ILE A 48 -13.56 10.71 -5.64
N THR A 49 -13.48 11.52 -6.70
CA THR A 49 -12.31 11.51 -7.61
C THR A 49 -11.02 11.89 -6.90
N LEU A 50 -11.07 12.87 -5.99
CA LEU A 50 -9.91 13.28 -5.19
C LEU A 50 -9.47 12.15 -4.27
N TRP A 51 -10.42 11.50 -3.59
CA TRP A 51 -10.12 10.37 -2.70
C TRP A 51 -9.47 9.20 -3.44
N LEU A 52 -10.00 8.84 -4.62
CA LEU A 52 -9.41 7.80 -5.48
C LEU A 52 -7.98 8.17 -5.92
N ALA A 53 -7.73 9.43 -6.26
CA ALA A 53 -6.38 9.90 -6.59
C ALA A 53 -5.43 9.82 -5.38
N SER A 54 -5.90 10.20 -4.18
CA SER A 54 -5.11 10.10 -2.95
C SER A 54 -4.75 8.64 -2.60
N MET A 55 -5.64 7.69 -2.87
CA MET A 55 -5.35 6.27 -2.65
C MET A 55 -4.17 5.77 -3.50
N ASN A 56 -4.01 6.27 -4.73
CA ASN A 56 -2.83 5.95 -5.54
C ASN A 56 -1.53 6.45 -4.90
N ILE A 57 -1.54 7.68 -4.36
CA ILE A 57 -0.36 8.25 -3.67
C ILE A 57 -0.03 7.42 -2.43
N ILE A 58 -1.03 7.06 -1.63
CA ILE A 58 -0.85 6.22 -0.44
C ILE A 58 -0.31 4.84 -0.83
N ALA A 59 -0.83 4.22 -1.89
CA ALA A 59 -0.37 2.92 -2.35
C ALA A 59 1.10 2.94 -2.80
N VAL A 60 1.49 3.96 -3.56
CA VAL A 60 2.89 4.17 -3.98
C VAL A 60 3.79 4.39 -2.76
N HIS A 61 3.35 5.21 -1.81
CA HIS A 61 4.13 5.45 -0.59
C HIS A 61 4.26 4.18 0.27
N ALA A 62 3.18 3.40 0.41
CA ALA A 62 3.17 2.12 1.10
C ALA A 62 4.15 1.11 0.50
N GLN A 63 4.31 1.11 -0.84
CA GLN A 63 5.31 0.28 -1.52
C GLN A 63 6.74 0.76 -1.31
N SER A 64 6.95 2.07 -1.11
CA SER A 64 8.27 2.65 -0.85
C SER A 64 8.77 2.46 0.59
N LEU A 65 7.87 2.12 1.51
CA LEU A 65 8.22 1.89 2.91
C LEU A 65 8.97 0.55 3.04
N PRO A 66 10.22 0.55 3.55
CA PRO A 66 10.96 -0.67 3.76
C PRO A 66 10.24 -1.54 4.81
N VAL A 67 9.93 -2.78 4.43
CA VAL A 67 9.36 -3.77 5.33
C VAL A 67 10.35 -4.00 6.47
N HIS A 68 10.01 -3.53 7.68
CA HIS A 68 10.87 -3.60 8.88
C HIS A 68 11.25 -5.01 9.33
N VAL A 69 10.78 -6.06 8.65
CA VAL A 69 11.11 -7.45 8.95
C VAL A 69 12.61 -7.71 8.78
N ASN A 70 13.24 -7.16 7.73
CA ASN A 70 14.69 -7.30 7.52
C ASN A 70 15.52 -6.60 8.61
N ASN A 71 14.97 -5.59 9.28
CA ASN A 71 15.68 -4.86 10.32
C ASN A 71 15.71 -5.65 11.63
N ILE A 72 14.66 -6.41 11.95
CA ILE A 72 14.61 -7.21 13.18
C ILE A 72 15.60 -8.37 13.09
N ASP A 73 15.62 -9.10 11.97
CA ASP A 73 16.56 -10.22 11.79
C ASP A 73 18.02 -9.72 11.85
N SER A 74 18.32 -8.59 11.20
CA SER A 74 19.66 -7.99 11.28
C SER A 74 20.02 -7.49 12.68
N LEU A 75 19.05 -7.02 13.47
CA LEU A 75 19.27 -6.55 14.83
C LEU A 75 19.51 -7.72 15.79
N VAL A 76 18.79 -8.83 15.59
CA VAL A 76 18.99 -10.08 16.33
C VAL A 76 20.38 -10.63 16.04
N GLU A 77 20.78 -10.75 14.75
CA GLU A 77 22.12 -11.20 14.37
C GLU A 77 23.23 -10.32 14.97
N GLN A 78 23.06 -8.99 14.95
CA GLN A 78 24.02 -8.07 15.58
C GLN A 78 24.09 -8.23 17.09
N THR A 79 22.96 -8.48 17.75
CA THR A 79 22.91 -8.68 19.21
C THR A 79 23.53 -10.01 19.60
N GLU A 80 23.27 -11.07 18.84
CA GLU A 80 23.90 -12.38 19.04
C GLU A 80 25.42 -12.30 18.89
N LEU A 81 25.92 -11.63 17.84
CA LEU A 81 27.35 -11.46 17.63
C LEU A 81 28.01 -10.66 18.77
N THR A 82 27.33 -9.62 19.26
CA THR A 82 27.84 -8.79 20.37
C THR A 82 27.94 -9.59 21.66
N LEU A 83 26.93 -10.40 21.98
CA LEU A 83 26.93 -11.24 23.18
C LEU A 83 28.04 -12.32 23.13
N ILE A 84 28.29 -12.90 21.95
CA ILE A 84 29.38 -13.88 21.78
C ILE A 84 30.74 -13.22 22.01
N LEU A 85 30.95 -11.99 21.53
CA LEU A 85 32.20 -11.25 21.71
C LEU A 85 32.44 -10.88 23.18
N ASP A 86 31.40 -10.43 23.90
CA ASP A 86 31.47 -10.12 25.32
C ASP A 86 31.83 -11.36 26.17
N ASP A 87 31.26 -12.52 25.86
CA ASP A 87 31.57 -13.79 26.55
C ASP A 87 33.02 -14.26 26.28
N MET A 88 33.54 -14.03 25.07
CA MET A 88 34.94 -14.35 24.73
C MET A 88 35.93 -13.47 25.49
N ASP A 89 35.67 -12.17 25.60
CA ASP A 89 36.54 -11.24 26.32
C ASP A 89 36.59 -11.56 27.83
N GLN A 90 35.45 -11.92 28.45
CA GLN A 90 35.43 -12.37 29.85
C GLN A 90 36.22 -13.67 30.09
N THR A 91 36.24 -14.57 29.11
CA THR A 91 36.97 -15.85 29.19
C THR A 91 38.49 -15.66 29.07
N ILE A 92 38.92 -14.60 28.39
CA ILE A 92 40.34 -14.25 28.24
C ILE A 92 40.87 -13.55 29.50
N GLU A 93 40.05 -12.75 30.18
CA GLU A 93 40.43 -12.05 31.43
C GLU A 93 40.45 -12.94 32.68
N THR A 94 39.77 -14.10 32.65
CA THR A 94 39.71 -15.05 33.79
C THR A 94 40.81 -16.12 33.78
N LYS A 95 41.80 -16.01 32.89
CA LYS A 95 42.95 -16.91 32.75
C LYS A 95 44.27 -16.23 33.11
#